data_AF-A0A7Y5PH99-F1
#
_entry.id   AF-A0A7Y5PH99-F1
#
_cell.length_a   1.000
_cell.length_b   1.000
_cell.length_c   1.000
_cell.angle_alpha   90.00
_cell.angle_beta   90.00
_cell.angle_gamma   90.00
#
_symmetry.space_group_name_H-M   'P 1'
#
loop_
_entity.id
_entity.type
_entity.pdbx_description
1 polymer ?
#
loop_
_entity_poly.entity_id
_entity_poly.type
_entity_poly.pdbx_seq_one_letter_code
_entity_poly.pdbx_strand_id
1 'polypeptide(L)'
;GLTGTALSLIRLQFEAVVRAAWVLHAAKEDWLEKFSAPVPEGELSEPQMGPPIPAMIDAIGAVAGPAATELKRLHGTVKVMHSFVHGGVHLVVHALRGYPAGKLTSVLQNRNLLSLMLANVIVIVSQDPGLRGSVGRLSGLHAACMPPLQR
;
A
#
# COMPACT_ATOMS: atom_id res chain seq x y z
N GLY A 1 0.09 -17.20 -16.97
CA GLY A 1 0.89 -15.96 -17.11
C GLY A 1 0.35 -14.81 -16.27
N LEU A 2 -0.91 -14.40 -16.47
CA LEU A 2 -1.45 -13.13 -15.95
C LEU A 2 -1.52 -13.00 -14.41
N THR A 3 -1.77 -14.10 -13.69
CA THR A 3 -1.90 -14.06 -12.22
C THR A 3 -0.63 -13.59 -11.52
N GLY A 4 0.54 -14.05 -11.96
CA GLY A 4 1.81 -13.68 -11.37
C GLY A 4 2.11 -12.19 -11.50
N THR A 5 1.93 -11.64 -12.69
CA THR A 5 2.08 -10.21 -12.96
C THR A 5 1.11 -9.36 -12.14
N ALA A 6 -0.17 -9.77 -12.04
CA ALA A 6 -1.16 -9.08 -11.22
C ALA A 6 -0.78 -9.08 -9.73
N LEU A 7 -0.26 -10.19 -9.21
CA LEU A 7 0.23 -10.28 -7.83
C LEU A 7 1.42 -9.35 -7.56
N SER A 8 2.32 -9.16 -8.54
CA SER A 8 3.44 -8.22 -8.42
C SER A 8 2.97 -6.77 -8.27
N LEU A 9 1.88 -6.37 -8.94
CA LEU A 9 1.33 -5.01 -8.84
C LEU A 9 0.80 -4.67 -7.44
N ILE A 10 0.39 -5.65 -6.65
CA ILE A 10 -0.12 -5.41 -5.28
C ILE A 10 0.98 -4.84 -4.39
N ARG A 11 2.24 -5.24 -4.60
CA ARG A 11 3.39 -4.65 -3.91
C ARG A 11 3.53 -3.17 -4.24
N LEU A 12 3.45 -2.83 -5.53
CA LEU A 12 3.56 -1.44 -5.99
C LEU A 12 2.41 -0.60 -5.46
N GLN A 13 1.18 -1.13 -5.47
CA GLN A 13 0.02 -0.48 -4.87
C GLN A 13 0.25 -0.23 -3.37
N PHE A 14 0.77 -1.20 -2.63
CA PHE A 14 1.03 -1.07 -1.20
C PHE A 14 2.03 0.06 -0.91
N GLU A 15 3.15 0.08 -1.61
CA GLU A 15 4.17 1.12 -1.43
C GLU A 15 3.66 2.50 -1.81
N ALA A 16 2.89 2.61 -2.91
CA ALA A 16 2.28 3.86 -3.32
C ALA A 16 1.30 4.40 -2.27
N VAL A 17 0.45 3.54 -1.69
CA VAL A 17 -0.51 3.94 -0.64
C VAL A 17 0.20 4.37 0.63
N VAL A 18 1.25 3.65 1.08
CA VAL A 18 2.05 4.07 2.24
C VAL A 18 2.69 5.43 1.99
N ARG A 19 3.30 5.64 0.81
CA ARG A 19 3.91 6.93 0.45
C ARG A 19 2.89 8.05 0.42
N ALA A 20 1.71 7.82 -0.16
CA ALA A 20 0.64 8.82 -0.21
C ALA A 20 0.13 9.18 1.19
N ALA A 21 -0.09 8.18 2.05
CA ALA A 21 -0.48 8.40 3.44
C ALA A 21 0.61 9.12 4.25
N TRP A 22 1.88 8.77 4.01
CA TRP A 22 3.02 9.42 4.67
C TRP A 22 3.18 10.88 4.23
N VAL A 23 3.09 11.16 2.93
CA VAL A 23 3.09 12.53 2.39
C VAL A 23 1.99 13.37 3.03
N LEU A 24 0.79 12.82 3.15
CA LEU A 24 -0.34 13.50 3.77
C LEU A 24 -0.14 13.80 5.27
N HIS A 25 0.55 12.93 6.01
CA HIS A 25 0.51 12.95 7.47
C HIS A 25 1.82 13.31 8.16
N ALA A 26 2.97 13.08 7.52
CA ALA A 26 4.25 13.06 8.22
C ALA A 26 5.47 13.47 7.37
N ALA A 27 5.32 13.67 6.06
CA ALA A 27 6.40 14.24 5.25
C ALA A 27 6.68 15.68 5.70
N LYS A 28 7.96 16.04 5.71
CA LYS A 28 8.39 17.41 6.02
C LYS A 28 8.34 18.26 4.75
N GLU A 29 7.99 19.53 4.90
CA GLU A 29 7.95 20.49 3.78
C GLU A 29 9.29 20.57 3.03
N ASP A 30 10.42 20.58 3.74
CA ASP A 30 11.76 20.62 3.13
C ASP A 30 12.06 19.39 2.26
N TRP A 31 11.48 18.24 2.61
CA TRP A 31 11.55 17.03 1.79
C TRP A 31 10.63 17.15 0.57
N LEU A 32 9.42 17.68 0.73
CA LEU A 32 8.46 17.85 -0.38
C LEU A 32 8.99 18.82 -1.44
N GLU A 33 9.59 19.93 -1.02
CA GLU A 33 10.24 20.90 -1.91
C GLU A 33 11.34 20.24 -2.76
N LYS A 34 12.22 19.46 -2.12
CA LYS A 34 13.32 18.76 -2.80
C LYS A 34 12.82 17.63 -3.70
N PHE A 35 11.81 16.90 -3.25
CA PHE A 35 11.24 15.77 -4.01
C PHE A 35 10.47 16.24 -5.26
N SER A 36 9.84 17.41 -5.19
CA SER A 36 9.08 18.01 -6.30
C SER A 36 9.92 18.90 -7.22
N ALA A 37 11.19 19.15 -6.87
CA ALA A 37 12.09 19.94 -7.68
C ALA A 37 12.37 19.25 -9.04
N PRO A 38 12.43 20.00 -10.15
CA PRO A 38 12.81 19.45 -11.44
C PRO A 38 14.22 18.84 -11.39
N VAL A 39 14.39 17.67 -12.02
CA VAL A 39 15.73 17.13 -12.27
C VAL A 39 16.41 18.02 -13.33
N PRO A 40 17.63 18.55 -13.10
CA PRO A 40 18.34 19.37 -14.06
C PRO A 40 18.54 18.66 -15.41
N GLU A 41 18.54 19.43 -16.51
CA GLU A 41 18.79 18.86 -17.84
C GLU A 41 20.16 18.15 -17.89
N GLY A 42 20.16 16.91 -18.40
CA GLY A 42 21.36 16.09 -18.52
C GLY A 42 21.72 15.28 -17.28
N GLU A 43 21.00 15.43 -16.17
CA GLU A 43 21.16 14.57 -15.00
C GLU A 43 20.16 13.40 -15.01
N LEU A 44 20.61 12.23 -14.55
CA LEU A 44 19.78 11.05 -14.28
C LEU A 44 19.64 10.79 -12.77
N SER A 45 19.86 11.83 -11.96
CA SER A 45 19.79 11.70 -10.51
C SER A 45 18.36 11.33 -10.08
N GLU A 46 18.24 10.29 -9.26
CA GLU A 46 16.95 10.00 -8.62
C GLU A 46 16.67 11.11 -7.60
N PRO A 47 15.48 11.74 -7.64
CA PRO A 47 15.11 12.74 -6.64
C PRO A 47 15.17 12.14 -5.24
N GLN A 48 15.35 13.00 -4.24
CA GLN A 48 15.64 12.59 -2.88
C GLN A 48 14.70 11.48 -2.37
N MET A 49 15.27 10.30 -2.14
CA MET A 49 14.51 9.15 -1.70
C MET A 49 13.93 9.40 -0.30
N GLY A 50 12.63 9.14 -0.15
CA GLY A 50 11.95 9.19 1.14
C GLY A 50 12.46 8.11 2.10
N PRO A 51 12.06 8.16 3.38
CA PRO A 51 12.42 7.13 4.34
C PRO A 51 11.93 5.74 3.90
N PRO A 52 12.52 4.65 4.41
CA PRO A 52 12.05 3.30 4.08
C PRO A 52 10.61 3.08 4.56
N ILE A 53 9.86 2.21 3.88
CA ILE A 53 8.43 1.93 4.15
C ILE A 53 8.11 1.69 5.64
N PRO A 54 8.88 0.90 6.41
CA PRO A 54 8.61 0.75 7.85
C PRO A 54 8.66 2.07 8.62
N ALA A 55 9.63 2.93 8.33
CA ALA A 55 9.77 4.24 8.98
C ALA A 55 8.63 5.20 8.59
N MET A 56 8.16 5.14 7.32
CA MET A 56 6.95 5.86 6.90
C MET A 56 5.72 5.43 7.71
N ILE A 57 5.53 4.11 7.90
CA ILE A 57 4.42 3.56 8.67
C ILE A 57 4.50 3.95 10.15
N ASP A 58 5.70 3.96 10.74
CA ASP A 58 5.89 4.41 12.11
C ASP A 58 5.56 5.90 12.27
N ALA A 59 5.97 6.74 11.31
CA ALA A 59 5.63 8.16 11.31
C ALA A 59 4.12 8.41 11.16
N ILE A 60 3.43 7.63 10.32
CA ILE A 60 1.96 7.65 10.23
C ILE A 60 1.35 7.26 11.60
N GLY A 61 1.93 6.29 12.30
CA GLY A 61 1.45 5.82 13.60
C GLY A 61 1.40 6.89 14.70
N ALA A 62 2.25 7.91 14.61
CA ALA A 62 2.26 9.02 15.55
C ALA A 62 1.01 9.92 15.47
N VAL A 63 0.30 9.91 14.33
CA VAL A 63 -0.87 10.78 14.07
C VAL A 63 -2.15 10.02 13.68
N ALA A 64 -2.01 8.83 13.10
CA ALA A 64 -3.09 8.00 12.59
C ALA A 64 -2.87 6.52 12.97
N GLY A 65 -2.87 6.25 14.28
CA GLY A 65 -2.61 4.92 14.85
C GLY A 65 -3.37 3.76 14.20
N PRO A 66 -4.71 3.84 14.05
CA PRO A 66 -5.49 2.77 13.41
C PRO A 66 -5.05 2.45 11.98
N ALA A 67 -4.72 3.48 11.19
CA ALA A 67 -4.23 3.29 9.82
C ALA A 67 -2.85 2.62 9.82
N ALA A 68 -1.94 3.05 10.70
CA ALA A 68 -0.62 2.44 10.83
C ALA A 68 -0.69 0.96 11.22
N THR A 69 -1.61 0.58 12.11
CA THR A 69 -1.84 -0.83 12.49
C THR A 69 -2.15 -1.71 11.26
N GLU A 70 -3.08 -1.28 10.42
CA GLU A 70 -3.41 -2.02 9.20
C GLU A 70 -2.28 -2.02 8.17
N LEU A 71 -1.54 -0.90 8.02
CA LEU A 71 -0.35 -0.86 7.16
C LEU A 71 0.74 -1.81 7.64
N LYS A 72 0.97 -1.92 8.95
CA LYS A 72 1.93 -2.88 9.54
C LYS A 72 1.50 -4.32 9.26
N ARG A 73 0.20 -4.60 9.36
CA ARG A 73 -0.36 -5.93 9.06
C ARG A 73 -0.16 -6.29 7.59
N LEU A 74 -0.45 -5.37 6.67
CA LEU A 74 -0.19 -5.55 5.23
C LEU A 74 1.31 -5.68 4.94
N HIS A 75 2.16 -4.89 5.61
CA HIS A 75 3.62 -4.95 5.48
C HIS A 75 4.17 -6.34 5.85
N GLY A 76 3.56 -7.04 6.80
CA GLY A 76 3.93 -8.43 7.15
C GLY A 76 3.89 -9.41 5.96
N THR A 77 3.12 -9.11 4.92
CA THR A 77 3.00 -9.95 3.71
C THR A 77 4.07 -9.65 2.64
N VAL A 78 4.84 -8.57 2.81
CA VAL A 78 5.79 -8.02 1.83
C VAL A 78 6.93 -8.97 1.45
N LYS A 79 7.37 -9.82 2.39
CA LYS A 79 8.41 -10.82 2.13
C LYS A 79 7.99 -11.80 1.02
N VAL A 80 6.72 -12.21 1.02
CA VAL A 80 6.18 -13.11 -0.02
C VAL A 80 6.05 -12.36 -1.36
N MET A 81 5.70 -11.07 -1.31
CA MET A 81 5.55 -10.24 -2.50
C MET A 81 6.88 -9.98 -3.24
N HIS A 82 8.03 -10.00 -2.54
CA HIS A 82 9.36 -9.90 -3.18
C HIS A 82 9.57 -10.97 -4.25
N SER A 83 9.14 -12.21 -4.00
CA SER A 83 9.28 -13.29 -4.98
C SER A 83 8.45 -13.07 -6.24
N PHE A 84 7.35 -12.31 -6.18
CA PHE A 84 6.55 -12.02 -7.38
C PHE A 84 7.15 -10.87 -8.19
N VAL A 85 7.71 -9.84 -7.53
CA VAL A 85 8.34 -8.70 -8.20
C VAL A 85 9.66 -9.08 -8.88
N HIS A 86 10.50 -9.89 -8.24
CA HIS A 86 11.84 -10.23 -8.75
C HIS A 86 11.91 -11.57 -9.49
N GLY A 87 10.77 -12.12 -9.94
CA GLY A 87 10.77 -13.40 -10.64
C GLY A 87 11.24 -14.60 -9.80
N GLY A 88 11.11 -14.50 -8.47
CA GLY A 88 11.57 -15.50 -7.52
C GLY A 88 10.76 -16.80 -7.51
N VAL A 89 11.20 -17.73 -6.67
CA VAL A 89 10.70 -19.12 -6.62
C VAL A 89 9.18 -19.23 -6.53
N HIS A 90 8.50 -18.37 -5.76
CA HIS A 90 7.03 -18.41 -5.67
C HIS A 90 6.33 -18.12 -7.00
N LEU A 91 6.85 -17.21 -7.83
CA LEU A 91 6.29 -16.94 -9.15
C LEU A 91 6.42 -18.16 -10.06
N VAL A 92 7.63 -18.73 -10.13
CA VAL A 92 7.94 -19.88 -10.99
C VAL A 92 7.13 -21.12 -10.58
N VAL A 93 7.13 -21.46 -9.29
CA VAL A 93 6.42 -22.65 -8.78
C VAL A 93 4.92 -22.54 -9.04
N HIS A 94 4.31 -21.38 -8.81
CA HIS A 94 2.88 -21.21 -9.03
C HIS A 94 2.50 -21.05 -10.52
N ALA A 95 3.43 -20.63 -11.38
CA ALA A 95 3.23 -20.69 -12.82
C ALA A 95 3.13 -22.16 -13.32
N LEU A 96 3.88 -23.08 -12.71
CA LEU A 96 3.89 -24.49 -13.07
C LEU A 96 2.77 -25.30 -12.39
N ARG A 97 2.49 -25.04 -11.11
CA ARG A 97 1.58 -25.85 -10.29
C ARG A 97 0.21 -25.20 -10.04
N GLY A 98 0.01 -23.98 -10.53
CA GLY A 98 -1.15 -23.17 -10.20
C GLY A 98 -1.08 -22.55 -8.80
N TYR A 99 -2.07 -21.72 -8.48
CA TYR A 99 -2.20 -21.05 -7.20
C TYR A 99 -3.28 -21.72 -6.35
N PRO A 100 -3.02 -22.02 -5.06
CA PRO A 100 -4.07 -22.45 -4.16
C PRO A 100 -5.16 -21.37 -4.04
N ALA A 101 -6.43 -21.78 -4.12
CA ALA A 101 -7.57 -20.85 -4.09
C ALA A 101 -7.58 -19.97 -2.82
N GLY A 102 -7.26 -20.55 -1.67
CA GLY A 102 -7.16 -19.81 -0.40
C GLY A 102 -6.08 -18.71 -0.42
N LYS A 103 -4.96 -18.94 -1.11
CA LYS A 103 -3.90 -17.91 -1.26
C LYS A 103 -4.41 -16.75 -2.11
N LEU A 104 -5.06 -17.02 -3.24
CA LEU A 104 -5.64 -15.98 -4.08
C LEU A 104 -6.73 -15.19 -3.35
N THR A 105 -7.57 -15.89 -2.58
CA THR A 105 -8.61 -15.27 -1.75
C THR A 105 -8.00 -14.31 -0.74
N SER A 106 -6.97 -14.74 -0.01
CA SER A 106 -6.29 -13.90 0.99
C SER A 106 -5.64 -12.66 0.35
N VAL A 107 -5.04 -12.82 -0.83
CA VAL A 107 -4.50 -11.70 -1.61
C VAL A 107 -5.61 -10.70 -1.96
N LEU A 108 -6.74 -11.17 -2.49
CA LEU A 108 -7.86 -10.29 -2.87
C LEU A 108 -8.43 -9.55 -1.66
N GLN A 109 -8.56 -10.23 -0.52
CA GLN A 109 -8.97 -9.61 0.75
C GLN A 109 -7.98 -8.51 1.18
N ASN A 110 -6.67 -8.79 1.16
CA ASN A 110 -5.65 -7.79 1.50
C ASN A 110 -5.67 -6.60 0.53
N ARG A 111 -5.90 -6.86 -0.76
CA ARG A 111 -6.05 -5.81 -1.79
C ARG A 111 -7.30 -4.95 -1.55
N ASN A 112 -8.40 -5.53 -1.06
CA ASN A 112 -9.61 -4.78 -0.71
C ASN A 112 -9.36 -3.81 0.44
N LEU A 113 -8.71 -4.28 1.52
CA LEU A 113 -8.29 -3.40 2.60
C LEU A 113 -7.38 -2.30 2.07
N LEU A 114 -6.35 -2.63 1.29
CA LEU A 114 -5.44 -1.65 0.73
C LEU A 114 -6.17 -0.58 -0.12
N SER A 115 -7.22 -0.98 -0.84
CA SER A 115 -8.05 -0.05 -1.60
C SER A 115 -8.88 0.86 -0.70
N LEU A 116 -9.36 0.35 0.44
CA LEU A 116 -10.03 1.14 1.46
C LEU A 116 -9.08 2.16 2.10
N MET A 117 -7.82 1.79 2.32
CA MET A 117 -6.79 2.70 2.83
C MET A 117 -6.48 3.81 1.84
N LEU A 118 -6.37 3.50 0.55
CA LEU A 118 -6.23 4.50 -0.50
C LEU A 118 -7.45 5.44 -0.54
N ALA A 119 -8.66 4.90 -0.44
CA ALA A 119 -9.88 5.70 -0.38
C ALA A 119 -9.85 6.67 0.82
N ASN A 120 -9.32 6.24 1.97
CA ASN A 120 -9.14 7.12 3.13
C ASN A 120 -8.18 8.27 2.85
N VAL A 121 -7.03 8.00 2.20
CA VAL A 121 -6.09 9.05 1.78
C VAL A 121 -6.80 10.04 0.84
N ILE A 122 -7.54 9.56 -0.16
CA ILE A 122 -8.26 10.41 -1.12
C ILE A 122 -9.31 11.28 -0.42
N VAL A 123 -10.11 10.70 0.47
CA VAL A 123 -11.13 11.44 1.22
C VAL A 123 -10.50 12.55 2.06
N ILE A 124 -9.39 12.27 2.76
CA ILE A 124 -8.71 13.27 3.57
C ILE A 124 -8.11 14.38 2.68
N VAL A 125 -7.41 14.01 1.60
CA VAL A 125 -6.80 15.00 0.69
C VAL A 125 -7.85 15.88 0.01
N SER A 126 -9.03 15.33 -0.32
CA SER A 126 -10.09 16.09 -0.98
C SER A 126 -10.65 17.24 -0.13
N GLN A 127 -10.51 17.15 1.20
CA GLN A 127 -11.13 18.07 2.17
C GLN A 127 -12.65 18.25 1.99
N ASP A 128 -13.32 17.34 1.27
CA ASP A 128 -14.76 17.40 1.02
C ASP A 128 -15.55 16.91 2.25
N PRO A 129 -16.33 17.78 2.92
CA PRO A 129 -17.14 17.38 4.07
C PRO A 129 -18.19 16.31 3.73
N GLY A 130 -18.68 16.26 2.48
CA GLY A 130 -19.66 15.29 2.02
C GLY A 130 -19.14 13.86 1.95
N LEU A 131 -17.82 13.68 1.90
CA LEU A 131 -17.17 12.37 1.88
C LEU A 131 -16.86 11.82 3.28
N ARG A 132 -16.99 12.63 4.34
CA ARG A 132 -16.73 12.20 5.72
C ARG A 132 -17.57 10.98 6.09
N GLY A 133 -16.95 10.01 6.75
CA GLY A 133 -17.59 8.75 7.15
C GLY A 133 -17.84 7.74 6.03
N SER A 134 -17.63 8.10 4.74
CA SER A 134 -17.86 7.18 3.62
C SER A 134 -16.97 5.95 3.68
N VAL A 135 -15.71 6.10 4.11
CA VAL A 135 -14.77 4.98 4.27
C VAL A 135 -15.22 4.02 5.36
N GLY A 136 -15.66 4.54 6.52
CA GLY A 136 -16.20 3.71 7.60
C GLY A 136 -17.44 2.92 7.16
N ARG A 137 -18.34 3.58 6.43
CA ARG A 137 -19.53 2.93 5.84
C ARG A 137 -19.16 1.83 4.84
N LEU A 138 -18.22 2.09 3.93
CA LEU A 138 -17.74 1.10 2.96
C LEU A 138 -17.05 -0.08 3.66
N SER A 139 -16.27 0.18 4.71
CA SER A 139 -15.65 -0.86 5.54
C SER A 139 -16.69 -1.80 6.13
N GLY A 140 -17.74 -1.24 6.74
CA GLY A 140 -18.84 -2.03 7.32
C GLY A 140 -19.63 -2.83 6.28
N LEU A 141 -20.00 -2.19 5.16
CA LEU A 141 -20.77 -2.83 4.09
C LEU A 141 -20.02 -4.02 3.44
N HIS A 142 -18.69 -3.92 3.35
CA HIS A 142 -17.85 -4.91 2.68
C HIS A 142 -16.99 -5.75 3.64
N ALA A 143 -17.31 -5.76 4.94
CA ALA A 143 -16.52 -6.46 5.96
C ALA A 143 -16.29 -7.96 5.62
N ALA A 144 -17.25 -8.61 4.96
CA ALA A 144 -17.17 -10.02 4.59
C ALA A 144 -16.06 -10.34 3.56
N CYS A 145 -15.60 -9.36 2.77
CA CYS A 145 -14.52 -9.53 1.78
C CYS A 145 -13.21 -8.83 2.19
N MET A 146 -13.10 -8.43 3.46
CA MET A 146 -11.88 -7.93 4.06
C MET A 146 -11.05 -9.07 4.65
N PRO A 147 -9.76 -8.84 4.97
CA PRO A 147 -8.97 -9.80 5.71
C PRO A 147 -9.61 -10.09 7.08
N PRO A 148 -9.53 -11.33 7.57
CA PRO A 148 -10.08 -11.65 8.88
C PRO A 148 -9.39 -10.82 9.97
N LEU A 149 -10.18 -10.36 10.94
CA LEU A 149 -9.64 -9.72 12.14
C LEU A 149 -8.75 -10.72 12.88
N GLN A 150 -7.55 -10.29 13.26
CA GLN A 150 -6.69 -11.09 14.13
C GLN A 150 -7.32 -11.11 15.53
N ARG A 151 -7.52 -12.32 16.06
CA ARG A 151 -7.96 -12.55 17.44
C ARG A 151 -6.81 -12.37 18.41
#